data_AF-A0A6B2LSY5-F1
#
_entry.id   AF-A0A6B2LSY5-F1
#
_cell.length_a   1.000
_cell.length_b   1.000
_cell.length_c   1.000
_cell.angle_alpha   90.00
_cell.angle_beta   90.00
_cell.angle_gamma   90.00
#
_symmetry.space_group_name_H-M   'P 1'
#
loop_
_entity.id
_entity.type
_entity.pdbx_description
1 polymer ?
#
loop_
_entity_poly.entity_id
_entity_poly.type
_entity_poly.pdbx_seq_one_letter_code
_entity_poly.pdbx_strand_id
1 'polypeptide(L)' 'MGRPIVVVVGSLIPAKSIDPERLFLFFIKILDPVVSQDYVVIYVHTNSTAENVPKISWLRKCYFIFSRKYKKNL' A
#
# COMPACT_ATOMS: atom_id res chain seq x y z
N MET A 1 -13.81 14.21 -15.16
CA MET A 1 -13.71 12.85 -14.57
C MET A 1 -12.31 12.73 -13.97
N GLY A 2 -12.18 12.83 -12.64
CA GLY A 2 -10.87 12.83 -11.97
C GLY A 2 -10.47 11.43 -11.50
N ARG A 3 -9.18 11.13 -11.51
CA ARG A 3 -8.64 9.85 -10.99
C ARG A 3 -8.43 9.98 -9.48
N PRO A 4 -8.96 9.06 -8.65
CA PRO A 4 -8.68 9.06 -7.22
C PRO A 4 -7.17 8.88 -6.96
N ILE A 5 -6.64 9.66 -6.01
CA ILE A 5 -5.23 9.57 -5.59
C ILE A 5 -5.19 9.05 -4.16
N VAL A 6 -4.50 7.93 -3.95
CA VAL A 6 -4.25 7.33 -2.65
C VAL A 6 -2.80 7.60 -2.26
N VAL A 7 -2.59 8.41 -1.22
CA VAL A 7 -1.25 8.74 -0.73
C VAL A 7 -0.92 7.89 0.50
N VAL A 8 0.18 7.14 0.43
CA VAL A 8 0.69 6.31 1.51
C VAL A 8 1.97 6.93 2.04
N VAL A 9 1.92 7.48 3.26
CA VAL A 9 3.08 8.11 3.92
C VAL A 9 3.77 7.11 4.81
N GLY A 10 5.00 6.73 4.46
CA GLY A 10 5.77 5.70 5.17
C GLY A 10 6.03 6.00 6.64
N SER A 11 6.29 7.26 7.00
CA SER A 11 6.53 7.67 8.40
C SER A 11 5.32 7.57 9.31
N LEU A 12 4.10 7.45 8.75
CA LEU A 12 2.88 7.26 9.54
C LEU A 12 2.56 5.79 9.81
N ILE A 13 3.31 4.86 9.21
CA ILE A 13 3.11 3.42 9.41
C ILE A 13 3.95 3.00 10.61
N PRO A 14 3.34 2.54 11.72
CA PRO A 14 4.08 2.05 12.88
C PRO A 14 4.60 0.63 12.59
N ALA A 15 5.58 0.53 11.68
CA ALA A 15 6.10 -0.73 11.13
C ALA A 15 6.68 -1.69 12.18
N LYS A 16 7.03 -1.18 13.37
CA LYS A 16 7.57 -1.97 14.48
C LYS A 16 6.50 -2.61 15.38
N SER A 17 5.30 -2.02 15.48
CA SER A 17 4.28 -2.45 16.46
C SER A 17 3.02 -3.03 15.83
N ILE A 18 2.87 -2.91 14.51
CA ILE A 18 1.71 -3.46 13.80
C ILE A 18 2.09 -4.76 13.10
N ASP A 19 1.20 -5.75 13.22
CA ASP A 19 1.29 -6.98 12.45
C ASP A 19 1.22 -6.66 10.94
N PRO A 20 2.19 -7.09 10.13
CA PRO A 20 2.22 -6.85 8.69
C PRO A 20 0.96 -7.36 7.97
N GLU A 21 0.30 -8.39 8.48
CA GLU A 21 -0.95 -8.92 7.90
C GLU A 21 -2.13 -7.99 8.18
N ARG A 22 -2.21 -7.42 9.40
CA ARG A 22 -3.16 -6.35 9.74
C ARG A 22 -2.96 -5.09 8.90
N LEU A 23 -1.70 -4.69 8.65
CA LEU A 23 -1.38 -3.57 7.76
C LEU A 23 -1.83 -3.87 6.32
N PHE A 24 -1.63 -5.10 5.86
CA PHE A 24 -2.07 -5.54 4.53
C PHE A 24 -3.60 -5.49 4.36
N LEU A 25 -4.36 -5.96 5.36
CA LEU A 25 -5.82 -5.87 5.36
C LEU A 25 -6.32 -4.41 5.37
N PHE A 26 -5.62 -3.52 6.09
CA PHE A 26 -5.91 -2.10 6.05
C PHE A 26 -5.76 -1.53 4.64
N PHE A 27 -4.68 -1.87 3.93
CA PHE A 27 -4.50 -1.45 2.53
C PHE A 27 -5.61 -1.96 1.61
N ILE A 28 -6.02 -3.23 1.75
CA ILE A 28 -7.16 -3.77 0.99
C ILE A 28 -8.42 -2.95 1.28
N LYS A 29 -8.74 -2.70 2.55
CA LYS A 29 -9.93 -1.94 2.93
C LYS A 29 -9.97 -0.54 2.30
N ILE A 30 -8.83 0.14 2.21
CA ILE A 30 -8.72 1.46 1.60
C ILE A 30 -8.80 1.40 0.07
N LEU A 31 -8.20 0.39 -0.54
CA LEU A 31 -8.10 0.30 -2.00
C LEU A 31 -9.32 -0.37 -2.67
N ASP A 32 -10.07 -1.21 -1.95
CA ASP A 32 -11.23 -1.94 -2.49
C ASP A 32 -12.34 -1.04 -3.09
N PRO A 33 -12.69 0.13 -2.52
CA PRO A 33 -13.63 1.05 -3.18
C PRO A 33 -12.99 1.79 -4.37
N VAL A 34 -11.68 2.02 -4.33
CA VAL A 34 -10.95 2.85 -5.30
C VAL A 34 -10.55 2.07 -6.56
N VAL A 35 -10.29 0.76 -6.43
CA VAL A 35 -9.88 -0.13 -7.54
C VAL A 35 -10.94 -0.28 -8.64
N SER A 36 -12.18 0.13 -8.36
CA SER A 36 -13.28 0.13 -9.33
C SER A 36 -13.09 1.15 -10.46
N GLN A 37 -12.15 2.08 -10.32
CA GLN A 37 -11.86 3.17 -11.25
C GLN A 37 -10.34 3.30 -11.48
N ASP A 38 -9.91 4.02 -12.51
CA ASP A 38 -8.50 4.37 -12.71
C ASP A 38 -7.99 5.20 -11.53
N TYR A 39 -6.96 4.71 -10.82
CA TYR A 39 -6.48 5.36 -9.60
C TYR A 39 -4.95 5.42 -9.55
N VAL A 40 -4.43 6.39 -8.80
CA VAL A 40 -2.98 6.59 -8.61
C VAL A 40 -2.62 6.35 -7.16
N VAL A 41 -1.61 5.52 -6.91
CA VAL A 41 -1.02 5.35 -5.57
C VAL A 41 0.32 6.08 -5.51
N ILE A 42 0.46 7.01 -4.57
CA ILE A 42 1.71 7.72 -4.31
C ILE A 42 2.27 7.22 -2.98
N TYR A 43 3.43 6.58 -3.01
CA TYR A 43 4.16 6.24 -1.80
C TYR A 43 5.16 7.35 -1.46
N VAL A 44 4.94 8.02 -0.34
CA VAL A 44 5.80 9.10 0.16
C VAL A 44 6.70 8.53 1.24
N HIS A 45 7.99 8.45 0.93
CA HIS A 45 9.02 7.96 1.83
C HIS A 45 9.70 9.13 2.54
N THR A 46 9.12 9.58 3.65
CA THR A 46 9.68 10.64 4.51
C THR A 46 10.21 10.04 5.82
N ASN A 47 11.30 10.61 6.35
CA ASN A 47 11.90 10.28 7.66
C ASN A 47 12.05 8.77 7.97
N SER A 48 12.34 7.96 6.96
CA SER A 48 12.40 6.51 7.08
C SER A 48 13.85 6.07 7.28
N THR A 49 14.18 5.53 8.46
CA THR A 49 15.44 4.84 8.72
C THR A 49 15.36 3.40 8.18
N ALA A 50 16.50 2.70 8.05
CA ALA A 50 16.55 1.28 7.62
C ALA A 50 15.63 0.34 8.42
N GLU A 51 15.18 0.78 9.59
CA GLU A 51 14.28 0.09 10.51
C GLU A 51 12.79 0.15 10.10
N ASN A 52 12.41 1.03 9.17
CA ASN A 52 11.03 1.21 8.72
C ASN A 52 10.74 0.55 7.37
N VAL A 53 11.70 -0.19 6.81
CA VAL A 53 11.54 -0.87 5.52
C VAL A 53 10.93 -2.26 5.76
N PRO A 54 9.69 -2.52 5.30
CA PRO A 54 9.13 -3.86 5.37
C PRO A 54 10.00 -4.83 4.55
N LYS A 55 10.15 -6.07 5.04
CA LYS A 55 10.95 -7.09 4.38
C LYS A 55 10.57 -7.21 2.90
N ILE A 56 11.56 -7.31 2.01
CA ILE A 56 11.35 -7.41 0.56
C ILE A 56 10.39 -8.57 0.19
N SER A 57 10.38 -9.64 0.98
CA SER A 57 9.48 -10.78 0.84
C SER A 57 8.01 -10.42 1.09
N TRP A 58 7.74 -9.55 2.07
CA TRP A 58 6.40 -9.03 2.34
C TRP A 58 5.94 -8.10 1.22
N LEU A 59 6.82 -7.22 0.73
CA LEU A 59 6.53 -6.35 -0.42
C LEU A 59 6.19 -7.18 -1.67
N ARG A 60 6.93 -8.26 -1.94
CA ARG A 60 6.63 -9.20 -3.04
C ARG A 60 5.28 -9.89 -2.85
N LYS A 61 4.94 -10.34 -1.64
CA LYS A 61 3.63 -10.95 -1.32
C LYS A 61 2.50 -9.94 -1.56
N CYS A 62 2.64 -8.72 -1.08
CA CYS A 62 1.69 -7.64 -1.31
C CYS A 62 1.52 -7.38 -2.82
N TYR A 63 2.63 -7.19 -3.55
CA TYR A 63 2.62 -6.97 -4.99
C TYR A 63 1.91 -8.09 -5.76
N PHE A 64 2.14 -9.35 -5.38
CA PHE A 64 1.48 -10.49 -5.99
C PHE A 64 -0.04 -10.48 -5.75
N ILE A 65 -0.47 -10.17 -4.52
CA ILE A 65 -1.90 -10.09 -4.17
C ILE A 65 -2.57 -8.89 -4.86
N PHE A 66 -1.89 -7.76 -4.93
CA PHE A 66 -2.34 -6.59 -5.69
C PHE A 66 -2.45 -6.93 -7.19
N SER A 67 -1.55 -7.75 -7.73
CA SER A 67 -1.43 -7.96 -9.19
C SER A 67 -2.66 -8.52 -9.90
N ARG A 68 -3.56 -9.27 -9.23
CA ARG A 68 -4.71 -9.88 -9.91
C ARG A 68 -5.93 -8.97 -10.05
N LYS A 69 -6.23 -8.14 -9.04
CA LYS A 69 -7.39 -7.22 -9.03
C LYS A 69 -6.99 -5.76 -9.27
N TYR A 70 -5.80 -5.36 -8.82
CA TYR A 70 -5.40 -3.97 -8.73
C TYR A 70 -4.51 -3.49 -9.88
N LYS A 71 -3.91 -4.38 -10.68
CA LYS A 71 -3.12 -3.99 -11.87
C LYS A 71 -3.95 -3.68 -13.11
N LYS A 72 -5.23 -4.07 -13.17
CA LYS A 72 -6.05 -3.84 -14.36
C LYS A 72 -6.39 -2.36 -14.58
N ASN A 73 -6.38 -1.56 -13.51
CA ASN A 73 -6.80 -0.15 -13.49
C ASN A 73 -5.76 0.77 -12.80
N LEU A 74 -4.50 0.32 -12.67
CA LEU A 74 -3.40 1.10 -12.08
C LEU A 74 -2.66 1.89 -13.17
#